data_AF-N9QB62-F1
#
_entry.id   AF-N9QB62-F1
#
_cell.length_a   1.000
_cell.length_b   1.000
_cell.length_c   1.000
_cell.angle_alpha   90.00
_cell.angle_beta   90.00
_cell.angle_gamma   90.00
#
_symmetry.space_group_name_H-M   'P 1'
#
loop_
_entity.id
_entity.type
_entity.pdbx_description
1 polymer ?
#
loop_
_entity_poly.entity_id
_entity_poly.type
_entity_poly.pdbx_seq_one_letter_code
_entity_poly.pdbx_strand_id
1 'polypeptide(L)'
;MHRLIFGLMGSVMATLSYADNCDKTRNGYDDVYCTNKVYVSADTDLNKNYQLLRKYLNETQEKILKKSQLAWIRYRDVECSEDLQSTANIQCRLNMTQDRNNWLQERLRECEAGACKTTRLSE
;
A
#
# COMPACT_ATOMS: atom_id res chain seq x y z
N MET A 1 -2.43 7.01 65.48
CA MET A 1 -3.13 5.87 64.87
C MET A 1 -4.38 6.39 64.17
N HIS A 2 -4.47 6.28 62.85
CA HIS A 2 -5.68 5.99 62.06
C HIS A 2 -5.19 5.69 60.63
N ARG A 3 -5.35 4.44 60.20
CA ARG A 3 -5.02 3.95 58.86
C ARG A 3 -6.29 4.13 58.02
N LEU A 4 -6.21 4.77 56.85
CA LEU A 4 -7.26 4.68 55.85
C LEU A 4 -6.63 4.43 54.48
N ILE A 5 -6.70 3.16 54.08
CA ILE A 5 -6.46 2.66 52.74
C ILE A 5 -7.80 2.75 52.01
N PHE A 6 -7.86 3.47 50.88
CA PHE A 6 -8.95 3.43 49.90
C PHE A 6 -8.41 4.18 48.68
N GLY A 7 -8.29 3.66 47.46
CA GLY A 7 -8.75 2.46 46.80
C GLY A 7 -8.57 2.79 45.32
N LEU A 8 -7.55 2.21 44.67
CA LEU A 8 -7.25 2.49 43.26
C LEU A 8 -8.29 1.77 42.40
N MET A 9 -9.39 2.46 42.08
CA MET A 9 -10.40 1.98 41.16
C MET A 9 -9.93 2.23 39.72
N GLY A 10 -9.06 1.34 39.23
CA GLY A 10 -8.65 1.30 37.83
C GLY A 10 -9.74 0.65 36.99
N SER A 11 -10.63 1.46 36.40
CA SER A 11 -11.59 1.00 35.40
C SER A 11 -10.84 0.62 34.12
N VAL A 12 -10.59 -0.67 33.93
CA VAL A 12 -10.09 -1.21 32.65
C VAL A 12 -11.26 -1.16 31.67
N MET A 13 -11.30 -0.12 30.83
CA MET A 13 -12.14 -0.12 29.64
C MET A 13 -11.55 -1.14 28.67
N ALA A 14 -12.12 -2.34 28.63
CA ALA A 14 -11.80 -3.33 27.62
C ALA A 14 -12.23 -2.76 26.25
N THR A 15 -11.25 -2.39 25.44
CA THR A 15 -11.48 -2.04 24.03
C THR A 15 -11.97 -3.29 23.32
N LEU A 16 -13.19 -3.27 22.80
CA LEU A 16 -13.68 -4.29 21.89
C LEU A 16 -12.82 -4.26 20.62
N SER A 17 -11.85 -5.18 20.51
CA SER A 17 -11.15 -5.45 19.26
C SER A 17 -12.02 -6.35 18.42
N TYR A 18 -12.61 -5.83 17.33
CA TYR A 18 -13.20 -6.68 16.31
C TYR A 18 -12.05 -7.37 15.57
N ALA A 19 -11.91 -8.68 15.76
CA ALA A 19 -11.02 -9.49 14.96
C ALA A 19 -11.60 -9.58 13.53
N ASP A 20 -10.97 -8.89 12.59
CA ASP A 20 -11.32 -8.98 11.18
C ASP A 20 -10.99 -10.39 10.66
N ASN A 21 -12.03 -11.16 10.32
CA ASN A 21 -11.89 -12.54 9.88
C ASN A 21 -11.63 -12.62 8.36
N CYS A 22 -10.58 -11.94 7.89
CA CYS A 22 -10.18 -11.96 6.47
C CYS A 22 -9.57 -13.29 6.01
N ASP A 23 -9.32 -14.22 6.94
CA ASP A 23 -8.88 -15.59 6.64
C ASP A 23 -9.99 -16.46 6.04
N LYS A 24 -11.27 -16.12 6.27
CA LYS A 24 -12.44 -16.84 5.74
C LYS A 24 -13.58 -15.85 5.45
N THR A 25 -13.63 -15.33 4.22
CA THR A 25 -14.72 -14.45 3.78
C THR A 25 -16.05 -15.20 3.81
N ARG A 26 -17.08 -14.62 4.42
CA ARG A 26 -18.38 -15.29 4.60
C ARG A 26 -19.39 -14.95 3.49
N ASN A 27 -19.14 -13.86 2.77
CA ASN A 27 -19.96 -13.34 1.68
C ASN A 27 -19.14 -12.35 0.82
N GLY A 28 -19.71 -11.87 -0.28
CA GLY A 28 -19.04 -10.94 -1.21
C GLY A 28 -18.74 -9.55 -0.62
N TYR A 29 -19.40 -9.14 0.46
CA TYR A 29 -19.07 -7.87 1.14
C TYR A 29 -17.78 -7.98 1.95
N ASP A 30 -17.64 -9.07 2.72
CA ASP A 30 -16.40 -9.38 3.45
C ASP A 30 -15.21 -9.51 2.50
N ASP A 31 -15.45 -10.07 1.31
CA ASP A 31 -14.44 -10.22 0.25
C ASP A 31 -13.92 -8.87 -0.26
N VAL A 32 -14.83 -7.96 -0.65
CA VAL A 32 -14.45 -6.60 -1.08
C VAL A 32 -13.76 -5.83 0.05
N TYR A 33 -14.26 -5.94 1.27
CA TYR A 33 -13.68 -5.27 2.44
C TYR A 33 -12.25 -5.75 2.74
N CYS A 34 -12.04 -7.07 2.76
CA CYS A 34 -10.72 -7.65 3.02
C CYS A 34 -9.76 -7.38 1.86
N THR A 35 -10.21 -7.45 0.61
CA THR A 35 -9.40 -7.11 -0.56
C THR A 35 -8.96 -5.64 -0.51
N ASN A 36 -9.84 -4.73 -0.09
CA ASN A 36 -9.49 -3.32 0.08
C ASN A 36 -8.40 -3.11 1.15
N LYS A 37 -8.40 -3.88 2.24
CA LYS A 37 -7.31 -3.80 3.24
C LYS A 37 -5.98 -4.23 2.67
N VAL A 38 -5.95 -5.34 1.94
CA VAL A 38 -4.73 -5.82 1.28
C VAL A 38 -4.26 -4.80 0.24
N TYR A 39 -5.17 -4.21 -0.53
CA TYR A 39 -4.86 -3.12 -1.45
C TYR A 39 -4.22 -1.90 -0.75
N VAL A 40 -4.79 -1.44 0.36
CA VAL A 40 -4.22 -0.31 1.12
C VAL A 40 -2.81 -0.63 1.63
N SER A 41 -2.56 -1.87 2.07
CA SER A 41 -1.22 -2.31 2.45
C SER A 41 -0.27 -2.29 1.24
N ALA A 42 -0.69 -2.83 0.09
CA ALA A 42 0.11 -2.84 -1.12
C ALA A 42 0.42 -1.42 -1.63
N ASP A 43 -0.54 -0.49 -1.55
CA ASP A 43 -0.33 0.92 -1.93
C ASP A 43 0.64 1.63 -0.97
N THR A 44 0.59 1.29 0.32
CA THR A 44 1.58 1.76 1.31
C THR A 44 2.98 1.27 0.96
N ASP A 45 3.13 -0.01 0.63
CA ASP A 45 4.40 -0.58 0.19
C ASP A 45 4.90 0.04 -1.13
N LEU A 46 3.99 0.38 -2.05
CA LEU A 46 4.33 1.05 -3.30
C LEU A 46 4.96 2.42 -3.06
N ASN A 47 4.34 3.22 -2.19
CA ASN A 47 4.88 4.51 -1.80
C ASN A 47 6.24 4.36 -1.08
N LYS A 48 6.37 3.38 -0.19
CA LYS A 48 7.64 3.08 0.50
C LYS A 48 8.75 2.72 -0.50
N ASN A 49 8.48 1.78 -1.42
CA ASN A 49 9.45 1.32 -2.40
C ASN A 49 9.85 2.45 -3.37
N TYR A 50 8.91 3.31 -3.77
CA TYR A 50 9.19 4.51 -4.55
C TYR A 50 10.16 5.46 -3.82
N GLN A 51 9.91 5.76 -2.55
CA GLN A 51 10.80 6.64 -1.78
C GLN A 51 12.18 6.02 -1.54
N LEU A 52 12.26 4.70 -1.35
CA LEU A 52 13.53 4.00 -1.22
C LEU A 52 14.35 4.07 -2.52
N LEU A 53 13.73 3.77 -3.67
CA LEU A 53 14.40 3.83 -4.97
C LEU A 53 14.97 5.23 -5.23
N ARG A 54 14.20 6.28 -4.95
CA ARG A 54 14.63 7.68 -5.15
C ARG A 54 15.94 8.04 -4.48
N LYS A 55 16.28 7.42 -3.34
CA LYS A 55 17.54 7.69 -2.62
C LYS A 55 18.80 7.37 -3.44
N TYR A 56 18.68 6.55 -4.47
CA TYR A 56 19.78 6.13 -5.34
C TYR A 56 19.80 6.89 -6.67
N LEU A 57 18.86 7.81 -6.90
CA LEU A 57 18.68 8.48 -8.18
C LEU A 57 19.23 9.90 -8.17
N ASN A 58 19.79 10.32 -9.30
CA ASN A 58 20.03 11.74 -9.54
C ASN A 58 18.74 12.48 -9.95
N GLU A 59 18.77 13.81 -9.97
CA GLU A 59 17.58 14.63 -10.25
C GLU A 59 16.88 14.30 -11.58
N THR A 60 17.64 13.98 -12.62
CA THR A 60 17.08 13.60 -13.92
C THR A 60 16.35 12.27 -13.84
N GLN A 61 16.97 11.28 -13.18
CA GLN A 61 16.37 9.97 -12.95
C GLN A 61 15.12 10.06 -12.06
N GLU A 62 15.12 10.91 -11.03
CA GLU A 62 13.93 11.15 -10.20
C GLU A 62 12.75 11.70 -11.01
N LYS A 63 13.01 12.67 -11.91
CA LYS A 63 11.98 13.23 -12.79
C LYS A 63 11.40 12.17 -13.73
N ILE A 64 12.25 11.30 -14.26
CA ILE A 64 11.84 10.18 -15.12
C ILE A 64 10.97 9.20 -14.34
N LEU A 65 11.44 8.73 -13.17
CA LEU A 65 10.68 7.82 -12.31
C LEU A 65 9.32 8.41 -11.92
N LYS A 66 9.28 9.68 -11.50
CA LYS A 66 8.03 10.37 -11.15
C LYS A 66 7.06 10.40 -12.33
N LYS A 67 7.54 10.73 -13.53
CA LYS A 67 6.71 10.76 -14.73
C LYS A 67 6.12 9.37 -15.03
N SER A 68 6.94 8.33 -14.93
CA SER A 68 6.49 6.94 -15.11
C SER A 68 5.46 6.52 -14.06
N GLN A 69 5.69 6.79 -12.77
CA GLN A 69 4.70 6.47 -11.72
C GLN A 69 3.36 7.18 -11.92
N LEU A 70 3.37 8.47 -12.29
CA LEU A 70 2.12 9.20 -12.57
C LEU A 70 1.39 8.65 -13.80
N ALA A 71 2.12 8.20 -14.82
CA ALA A 71 1.53 7.55 -15.99
C ALA A 71 0.92 6.19 -15.61
N TRP A 72 1.64 5.40 -14.82
CA TRP A 72 1.15 4.12 -14.31
C TRP A 72 -0.11 4.27 -13.43
N ILE A 73 -0.17 5.26 -12.54
CA ILE A 73 -1.36 5.53 -11.71
C ILE A 73 -2.58 5.79 -12.60
N ARG A 74 -2.44 6.66 -13.62
CA ARG A 74 -3.52 6.94 -14.58
C ARG A 74 -3.94 5.68 -15.33
N TYR A 75 -2.97 4.88 -15.78
CA TYR A 75 -3.24 3.61 -16.45
C TYR A 75 -4.04 2.67 -15.55
N ARG A 76 -3.57 2.40 -14.33
CA ARG A 76 -4.30 1.60 -13.33
C ARG A 76 -5.71 2.12 -13.09
N ASP A 77 -5.88 3.43 -12.94
CA ASP A 77 -7.18 4.02 -12.62
C ASP A 77 -8.18 3.86 -13.77
N VAL A 78 -7.72 3.92 -15.02
CA VAL A 78 -8.54 3.66 -16.23
C VAL A 78 -8.86 2.17 -16.37
N GLU A 79 -7.86 1.30 -16.27
CA GLU A 79 -8.05 -0.15 -16.45
C GLU A 79 -8.94 -0.76 -15.36
N CYS A 80 -8.89 -0.23 -14.13
CA CYS A 80 -9.65 -0.75 -13.00
C CYS A 80 -10.95 0.02 -12.69
N SER A 81 -11.38 0.92 -13.58
CA SER A 81 -12.73 1.51 -13.53
C SER A 81 -13.67 0.72 -14.43
N GLU A 82 -14.73 0.12 -13.90
CA GLU A 82 -15.67 -0.66 -14.73
C GLU A 82 -16.70 0.21 -15.47
N ASP A 83 -16.84 1.48 -15.09
CA ASP A 83 -17.58 2.56 -15.76
C ASP A 83 -17.58 3.81 -14.85
N LEU A 84 -17.89 5.01 -15.39
CA LEU A 84 -17.97 6.30 -14.67
C LEU A 84 -18.95 6.33 -13.48
N GLN A 85 -19.78 5.29 -13.31
CA GLN A 85 -20.75 5.12 -12.22
C GLN A 85 -20.45 3.92 -11.30
N SER A 86 -19.38 3.15 -11.55
CA SER A 86 -19.10 1.89 -10.85
C SER A 86 -18.18 2.06 -9.64
N THR A 87 -18.36 1.19 -8.64
CA THR A 87 -17.37 0.93 -7.59
C THR A 87 -16.09 0.39 -8.23
N ALA A 88 -14.95 1.02 -7.93
CA ALA A 88 -13.64 0.59 -8.41
C ALA A 88 -13.43 -0.93 -8.24
N ASN A 89 -12.96 -1.61 -9.30
CA ASN A 89 -12.57 -3.02 -9.23
C ASN A 89 -11.32 -3.14 -8.34
N ILE A 90 -11.56 -3.41 -7.06
CA ILE A 90 -10.50 -3.39 -6.04
C ILE A 90 -9.48 -4.51 -6.25
N GLN A 91 -9.93 -5.65 -6.79
CA GLN A 91 -9.03 -6.76 -7.12
C GLN A 91 -8.08 -6.39 -8.27
N CYS A 92 -8.59 -5.72 -9.31
CA CYS A 92 -7.75 -5.17 -10.39
C CYS A 92 -6.70 -4.21 -9.83
N ARG A 93 -7.12 -3.27 -8.96
CA ARG A 93 -6.22 -2.30 -8.33
C ARG A 93 -5.15 -2.98 -7.48
N LEU A 94 -5.53 -4.00 -6.72
CA LEU A 94 -4.59 -4.80 -5.93
C LEU A 94 -3.54 -5.46 -6.82
N ASN A 95 -3.96 -6.19 -7.86
CA ASN A 95 -3.05 -6.91 -8.75
C ASN A 95 -2.05 -5.95 -9.41
N MET A 96 -2.53 -4.86 -10.02
CA MET A 96 -1.67 -3.89 -10.69
C MET A 96 -0.70 -3.19 -9.72
N THR A 97 -1.14 -2.90 -8.50
CA THR A 97 -0.28 -2.32 -7.45
C THR A 97 0.79 -3.31 -6.99
N GLN A 98 0.48 -4.61 -6.87
CA GLN A 98 1.46 -5.65 -6.55
C GLN A 98 2.51 -5.79 -7.66
N ASP A 99 2.09 -5.79 -8.93
CA ASP A 99 3.01 -5.83 -10.07
C ASP A 99 3.94 -4.62 -10.08
N ARG A 100 3.39 -3.43 -9.79
CA ARG A 100 4.20 -2.21 -9.73
C ARG A 100 5.15 -2.19 -8.54
N ASN A 101 4.75 -2.77 -7.41
CA ASN A 101 5.64 -3.00 -6.27
C ASN A 101 6.84 -3.88 -6.66
N ASN A 102 6.58 -5.00 -7.34
CA ASN A 102 7.63 -5.90 -7.81
C ASN A 102 8.61 -5.16 -8.73
N TRP A 103 8.07 -4.39 -9.69
CA TRP A 103 8.88 -3.56 -10.57
C TRP A 103 9.75 -2.55 -9.79
N LEU A 104 9.18 -1.84 -8.81
CA LEU A 104 9.93 -0.87 -7.99
C LEU A 104 11.05 -1.54 -7.20
N GLN A 105 10.79 -2.72 -6.62
CA GLN A 105 11.79 -3.48 -5.89
C GLN A 105 12.92 -3.98 -6.78
N GLU A 106 12.63 -4.39 -8.01
CA GLU A 106 13.67 -4.77 -8.96
C GLU A 106 14.55 -3.58 -9.35
N ARG A 107 13.94 -2.41 -9.62
CA ARG A 107 14.72 -1.19 -9.89
C ARG A 107 15.54 -0.77 -8.67
N LEU A 108 14.99 -0.90 -7.47
CA LEU A 108 15.69 -0.63 -6.22
C LEU A 108 16.95 -1.51 -6.10
N ARG A 109 16.82 -2.83 -6.25
CA ARG A 109 17.97 -3.76 -6.22
C ARG A 109 19.01 -3.44 -7.30
N GLU A 110 18.57 -3.09 -8.50
CA GLU A 110 19.48 -2.70 -9.59
C GLU A 110 20.29 -1.43 -9.25
N CYS A 111 19.62 -0.42 -8.70
CA CYS A 111 20.27 0.85 -8.35
C CYS A 111 21.13 0.73 -7.08
N GLU A 112 20.73 -0.10 -6.10
CA GLU A 112 21.54 -0.47 -4.93
C GLU A 112 22.85 -1.16 -5.30
N ALA A 113 22.83 -2.00 -6.35
CA ALA A 113 24.02 -2.65 -6.88
C ALA A 113 24.92 -1.72 -7.72
N GLY A 114 24.59 -0.43 -7.83
CA GLY A 114 25.33 0.55 -8.63
C GLY A 114 25.10 0.46 -10.15
N ALA A 115 24.14 -0.34 -10.60
CA ALA A 115 23.87 -0.61 -12.02
C ALA A 115 22.60 0.10 -12.54
N CYS A 116 22.22 1.22 -11.93
CA CYS A 116 20.94 1.89 -12.16
C CYS A 116 20.76 2.37 -13.62
N LYS A 117 19.88 1.70 -14.39
CA LYS A 117 19.63 2.05 -15.79
C LYS A 117 18.50 3.07 -15.92
N THR A 118 18.84 4.29 -16.33
CA THR A 118 17.86 5.38 -16.53
C THR A 118 16.72 5.01 -17.47
N THR A 119 16.99 4.24 -18.54
CA THR A 119 15.97 3.80 -19.50
C THR A 119 14.89 2.91 -18.88
N ARG A 120 15.23 2.20 -17.80
CA ARG A 120 14.29 1.32 -17.11
C ARG A 120 13.41 2.04 -16.11
N LEU A 121 13.71 3.29 -15.76
CA LEU A 121 12.89 4.10 -14.85
C LEU A 121 11.66 4.71 -15.55
N SER A 122 11.62 4.66 -16.88
CA SER A 122 10.48 5.13 -17.69
C SER A 122 9.46 4.05 -18.06
N GLU A 123 9.76 2.78 -17.78
CA GLU A 123 8.85 1.64 -17.94
C GLU A 123 7.66 1.73 -16.97
#